data_AF-A0A3A6NWJ4-F1
#
_entry.id   AF-A0A3A6NWJ4-F1
#
_cell.length_a   1.000
_cell.length_b   1.000
_cell.length_c   1.000
_cell.angle_alpha   90.00
_cell.angle_beta   90.00
_cell.angle_gamma   90.00
#
_symmetry.space_group_name_H-M   'P 1'
#
loop_
_entity.id
_entity.type
_entity.pdbx_description
1 polymer ?
#
loop_
_entity_poly.entity_id
_entity_poly.type
_entity_poly.pdbx_seq_one_letter_code
_entity_poly.pdbx_strand_id
1 'polypeptide(L)'
;MNRVEELDKNMDTVYDNLFVLNAVIGAMVNCLPLESAEAISRQLDQRIDGMRRDGTKLGPLGTQMMHAWRNEAARLAGIALRRPG
;
A
#
# COMPACT_ATOMS: atom_id res chain seq x y z
N MET A 1 -29.79 17.03 -5.95
CA MET A 1 -28.60 16.22 -6.26
C MET A 1 -28.88 14.84 -5.73
N ASN A 2 -28.76 13.80 -6.56
CA ASN A 2 -29.27 12.48 -6.21
C ASN A 2 -28.23 11.74 -5.35
N ARG A 3 -28.65 10.99 -4.33
CA ARG A 3 -27.76 10.34 -3.33
C ARG A 3 -26.69 9.43 -3.97
N VAL A 4 -26.94 8.94 -5.18
CA VAL A 4 -26.01 8.14 -5.99
C VAL A 4 -24.87 9.00 -6.56
N GLU A 5 -25.15 10.22 -7.01
CA GLU A 5 -24.13 11.14 -7.56
C GLU A 5 -23.17 11.66 -6.47
N GLU A 6 -23.64 11.80 -5.23
CA GLU A 6 -22.79 12.12 -4.08
C GLU A 6 -21.88 10.95 -3.68
N LEU A 7 -22.41 9.72 -3.71
CA LEU A 7 -21.61 8.52 -3.45
C LEU A 7 -20.52 8.31 -4.50
N ASP A 8 -20.82 8.60 -5.77
CA ASP A 8 -19.89 8.51 -6.88
C ASP A 8 -18.74 9.54 -6.76
N LYS A 9 -19.07 10.82 -6.50
CA LYS A 9 -18.07 11.87 -6.23
C LYS A 9 -17.18 11.57 -5.02
N ASN A 10 -17.77 10.99 -3.98
CA ASN A 10 -17.01 10.60 -2.79
C ASN A 10 -16.09 9.41 -3.08
N MET A 11 -16.49 8.48 -3.96
CA MET A 11 -15.62 7.40 -4.41
C MET A 11 -14.43 7.92 -5.21
N ASP A 12 -14.65 8.82 -6.17
CA ASP A 12 -13.55 9.45 -6.93
C ASP A 12 -12.54 10.12 -5.99
N THR A 13 -13.03 10.86 -5.00
CA THR A 13 -12.19 11.50 -3.98
C THR A 13 -11.38 10.47 -3.17
N VAL A 14 -11.97 9.33 -2.84
CA VAL A 14 -11.26 8.23 -2.14
C VAL A 14 -10.18 7.64 -3.04
N TYR A 15 -10.47 7.41 -4.33
CA TYR A 15 -9.48 6.92 -5.29
C TYR A 15 -8.33 7.90 -5.49
N ASP A 16 -8.62 9.19 -5.65
CA ASP A 16 -7.60 10.24 -5.78
C ASP A 16 -6.71 10.32 -4.55
N ASN A 17 -7.29 10.29 -3.35
CA ASN A 17 -6.53 10.30 -2.11
C ASN A 17 -5.63 9.07 -1.98
N LEU A 18 -6.11 7.90 -2.39
CA LEU A 18 -5.30 6.68 -2.42
C LEU A 18 -4.19 6.76 -3.47
N PHE A 19 -4.47 7.33 -4.64
CA PHE A 19 -3.46 7.52 -5.68
C PHE A 19 -2.34 8.46 -5.22
N VAL A 20 -2.69 9.59 -4.61
CA VAL A 20 -1.72 10.53 -4.02
C VAL A 20 -0.92 9.87 -2.91
N LEU A 21 -1.58 9.14 -2.00
CA LEU A 21 -0.91 8.41 -0.93
C LEU A 21 0.10 7.39 -1.49
N ASN A 22 -0.25 6.69 -2.56
CA ASN A 22 0.66 5.76 -3.24
C ASN A 22 1.89 6.45 -3.82
N ALA A 23 1.69 7.59 -4.49
CA ALA A 23 2.78 8.36 -5.06
C ALA A 23 3.72 8.91 -3.98
N VAL A 24 3.17 9.43 -2.88
CA VAL A 24 3.95 9.96 -1.75
C VAL A 24 4.76 8.86 -1.09
N ILE A 25 4.15 7.71 -0.78
CA ILE A 25 4.87 6.59 -0.16
C ILE A 25 5.94 6.05 -1.12
N GLY A 26 5.66 5.93 -2.41
CA GLY A 26 6.65 5.54 -3.41
C GLY A 26 7.83 6.50 -3.47
N ALA A 27 7.60 7.81 -3.42
CA ALA A 27 8.65 8.82 -3.37
C ALA A 27 9.48 8.73 -2.08
N MET A 28 8.81 8.59 -0.92
CA MET A 28 9.48 8.42 0.37
C MET A 28 10.38 7.18 0.39
N VAL A 29 9.89 6.05 -0.13
CA VAL A 29 10.67 4.81 -0.22
C VAL A 29 11.91 5.02 -1.08
N ASN A 30 11.79 5.64 -2.25
CA ASN A 30 12.94 5.90 -3.14
C ASN A 30 14.01 6.83 -2.54
N CYS A 31 13.68 7.59 -1.50
CA CYS A 31 14.63 8.43 -0.78
C CYS A 31 15.33 7.71 0.39
N LEU A 32 15.00 6.43 0.67
CA LEU A 32 15.58 5.72 1.81
C LEU A 32 16.99 5.19 1.51
N PRO A 33 17.88 5.19 2.51
CA PRO A 33 19.07 4.33 2.49
C PRO A 33 18.67 2.86 2.36
N LEU A 34 19.52 2.05 1.71
CA LEU A 34 19.23 0.65 1.38
C LEU A 34 18.84 -0.19 2.62
N GLU A 35 19.56 -0.03 3.73
CA GLU A 35 19.29 -0.71 5.00
C GLU A 35 17.92 -0.35 5.58
N SER A 36 17.48 0.90 5.39
CA SER A 36 16.15 1.37 5.82
C SER A 36 15.04 0.79 4.94
N ALA A 37 15.28 0.66 3.63
CA ALA A 37 14.33 0.03 2.71
C ALA A 37 14.09 -1.45 3.07
N GLU A 38 15.15 -2.18 3.42
CA GLU A 38 15.05 -3.57 3.86
C GLU A 38 14.28 -3.71 5.19
N ALA A 39 14.56 -2.84 6.16
CA ALA A 39 13.86 -2.79 7.43
C ALA A 39 12.35 -2.51 7.24
N ILE A 40 12.00 -1.55 6.37
CA ILE A 40 10.60 -1.24 6.05
C ILE A 40 9.92 -2.42 5.36
N SER A 41 10.57 -3.08 4.40
CA SER A 41 9.99 -4.26 3.76
C SER A 41 9.66 -5.35 4.77
N ARG A 42 10.55 -5.63 5.73
CA ARG A 42 10.30 -6.61 6.82
C ARG A 42 9.15 -6.20 7.74
N GLN A 43 9.08 -4.93 8.12
CA GLN A 43 8.00 -4.40 8.96
C GLN A 43 6.65 -4.47 8.25
N LEU A 44 6.60 -4.14 6.96
CA LEU A 44 5.40 -4.27 6.14
C LEU A 44 4.97 -5.73 5.99
N ASP A 45 5.91 -6.66 5.84
CA ASP A 45 5.60 -8.09 5.84
C ASP A 45 4.92 -8.53 7.15
N GLN A 46 5.49 -8.15 8.30
CA GLN A 46 4.90 -8.45 9.62
C GLN A 46 3.51 -7.84 9.79
N ARG A 47 3.28 -6.63 9.27
CA ARG A 47 1.97 -5.98 9.33
C ARG A 47 0.94 -6.65 8.43
N ILE A 48 1.30 -7.02 7.20
CA ILE A 48 0.42 -7.77 6.29
C ILE A 48 0.03 -9.11 6.94
N ASP A 49 0.99 -9.82 7.52
CA ASP A 49 0.73 -11.10 8.19
C ASP A 49 -0.07 -10.95 9.49
N GLY A 50 0.14 -9.86 10.23
CA GLY A 50 -0.67 -9.48 11.39
C GLY A 50 -2.13 -9.25 11.01
N MET A 51 -2.38 -8.39 10.03
CA MET A 51 -3.74 -8.09 9.55
C MET A 51 -4.49 -9.34 9.09
N ARG A 52 -3.80 -10.27 8.41
CA ARG A 52 -4.38 -11.56 8.01
C ARG A 52 -4.75 -12.43 9.20
N ARG A 53 -3.88 -12.51 10.21
CA ARG A 53 -4.14 -13.27 11.45
C ARG A 53 -5.30 -12.68 12.25
N ASP A 54 -5.40 -11.36 12.30
CA ASP A 54 -6.44 -10.63 13.03
C ASP A 54 -7.80 -10.65 12.29
N GLY A 55 -7.87 -11.29 11.11
CA GLY A 55 -9.09 -11.35 10.31
C GLY A 55 -9.47 -10.02 9.65
N THR A 56 -8.54 -9.06 9.58
CA THR A 56 -8.77 -7.78 8.90
C THR A 56 -8.95 -8.03 7.41
N LYS A 57 -10.14 -7.72 6.89
CA LYS A 57 -10.46 -7.84 5.46
C LYS A 57 -10.26 -6.51 4.76
N LEU A 58 -9.12 -6.36 4.10
CA LEU A 58 -8.93 -5.29 3.13
C LEU A 58 -9.72 -5.61 1.85
N GLY A 59 -10.35 -4.60 1.27
CA GLY A 59 -10.87 -4.71 -0.09
C GLY A 59 -9.74 -4.91 -1.11
N PRO A 60 -10.06 -5.33 -2.35
CA PRO A 60 -9.06 -5.63 -3.37
C PRO A 60 -8.03 -4.51 -3.60
N LEU A 61 -8.49 -3.26 -3.62
CA LEU A 61 -7.64 -2.08 -3.80
C LEU A 61 -6.66 -1.90 -2.63
N GLY A 62 -7.13 -1.98 -1.39
CA GLY A 62 -6.29 -1.85 -0.20
C GLY A 62 -5.21 -2.94 -0.15
N THR A 63 -5.56 -4.17 -0.53
CA THR A 63 -4.59 -5.27 -0.66
C THR A 63 -3.55 -4.96 -1.73
N GLN A 64 -3.96 -4.55 -2.93
CA GLN A 64 -3.03 -4.21 -4.01
C GLN A 64 -2.05 -3.10 -3.61
N MET A 65 -2.55 -2.04 -2.97
CA MET A 65 -1.72 -0.91 -2.53
C MET A 65 -0.71 -1.29 -1.46
N MET A 66 -1.12 -2.05 -0.43
CA MET A 66 -0.19 -2.54 0.59
C MET A 66 0.94 -3.38 0.00
N HIS A 67 0.60 -4.27 -0.95
CA HIS A 67 1.60 -5.05 -1.66
C HIS A 67 2.50 -4.20 -2.55
N ALA A 68 1.97 -3.17 -3.21
CA ALA A 68 2.74 -2.24 -4.04
C ALA A 68 3.79 -1.49 -3.20
N TRP A 69 3.41 -0.92 -2.06
CA TRP A 69 4.35 -0.20 -1.17
C TRP A 69 5.45 -1.09 -0.64
N ARG A 70 5.09 -2.31 -0.19
CA ARG A 70 6.05 -3.29 0.26
C ARG A 70 7.01 -3.68 -0.87
N ASN A 71 6.51 -3.93 -2.08
CA ASN A 71 7.33 -4.34 -3.21
C ASN A 71 8.23 -3.23 -3.74
N GLU A 72 7.83 -1.97 -3.61
CA GLU A 72 8.69 -0.83 -3.95
C GLU A 72 9.89 -0.75 -3.01
N ALA A 73 9.68 -0.95 -1.70
CA ALA A 73 10.77 -1.01 -0.73
C ALA A 73 11.69 -2.22 -0.98
N ALA A 74 11.11 -3.37 -1.29
CA ALA A 74 11.87 -4.58 -1.63
C ALA A 74 12.73 -4.40 -2.90
N ARG A 75 12.21 -3.72 -3.92
CA ARG A 75 12.93 -3.40 -5.16
C ARG A 75 14.16 -2.53 -4.88
N LEU A 76 14.01 -1.51 -4.05
CA LEU A 76 15.13 -0.64 -3.65
C LEU A 76 16.18 -1.40 -2.82
N ALA A 77 15.73 -2.30 -1.94
CA ALA A 77 16.61 -3.11 -1.11
C ALA A 77 17.25 -4.30 -1.85
N GLY A 78 16.85 -4.59 -3.10
CA GLY A 78 17.36 -5.73 -3.86
C GLY A 78 16.90 -7.10 -3.33
N ILE A 79 15.74 -7.17 -2.66
CA ILE A 79 15.19 -8.40 -2.07
C ILE A 79 13.93 -8.90 -2.79
N ALA A 80 13.50 -10.12 -2.46
CA ALA A 80 12.40 -10.79 -3.15
C ALA A 80 11.05 -10.06 -3.02
N LEU A 81 10.33 -9.96 -4.14
CA LEU A 81 8.97 -9.40 -4.19
C LEU A 81 7.92 -10.37 -3.63
N ARG A 82 6.85 -9.81 -3.06
CA ARG A 82 5.74 -10.56 -2.46
C ARG A 82 4.55 -10.54 -3.40
N ARG A 83 3.95 -11.71 -3.62
CA ARG A 83 2.70 -11.84 -4.40
C ARG A 83 1.49 -11.49 -3.52
N PRO A 84 0.46 -10.84 -4.10
CA PRO A 84 -0.86 -10.79 -3.48
C PRO A 84 -1.34 -12.23 -3.26
N GLY A 85 -1.92 -12.50 -2.10
CA GLY A 85 -2.53 -13.79 -1.79
C GLY A 85 -3.87 -13.60 -1.13
#